data_AF-A0A2P2K4F4-F1
#
_entry.id   AF-A0A2P2K4F4-F1
#
_cell.length_a   1.000
_cell.length_b   1.000
_cell.length_c   1.000
_cell.angle_alpha   90.00
_cell.angle_beta   90.00
_cell.angle_gamma   90.00
#
_symmetry.space_group_name_H-M   'P 1'
#
loop_
_entity.id
_entity.type
_entity.pdbx_description
1 polymer ?
#
loop_
_entity_poly.entity_id
_entity_poly.type
_entity_poly.pdbx_seq_one_letter_code
_entity_poly.pdbx_strand_id
1 'polypeptide(L)'
;MDWKWSYGFGFMCVVGDVSPRVFVGHSIYKGKAALTVEPRAPEFAALASGAFKLAKEGFLLLQFAPAASPRQYDWNRKQVFSLSVTEIGNLVSLNTRDSCEFFHDPNKGRSDEGKVRKVLRVEPLPDGSGHFFNLSVQNKLLNMDESIYIPVTKAEYTVLVSAFNYILPYLLGWHAFANSIRLNDTSRTNNATPRYGEDYEWNR
;
A
#
# COMPACT_ATOMS: atom_id res chain seq x y z
N MET A 1 8.92 -21.09 -40.26
CA MET A 1 9.86 -20.32 -39.43
C MET A 1 9.26 -20.27 -38.03
N ASP A 2 9.76 -21.15 -37.17
CA ASP A 2 9.30 -21.36 -35.79
C ASP A 2 9.74 -20.20 -34.88
N TRP A 3 8.82 -19.69 -34.07
CA TRP A 3 9.13 -18.82 -32.94
C TRP A 3 8.94 -19.62 -31.65
N LYS A 4 10.03 -20.14 -31.10
CA LYS A 4 10.05 -20.69 -29.74
C LYS A 4 10.30 -19.57 -28.74
N TRP A 5 9.34 -19.34 -27.85
CA TRP A 5 9.55 -18.60 -26.61
C TRP A 5 10.29 -19.50 -25.63
N SER A 6 11.50 -19.12 -25.22
CA SER A 6 12.20 -19.75 -24.11
C SER A 6 11.95 -18.92 -22.85
N TYR A 7 11.14 -19.46 -21.93
CA TYR A 7 11.04 -18.96 -20.57
C TYR A 7 12.21 -19.53 -19.77
N GLY A 8 13.08 -18.64 -19.29
CA GLY A 8 14.24 -19.02 -18.49
C GLY A 8 14.92 -17.83 -17.85
N PHE A 9 14.23 -17.12 -16.97
CA PHE A 9 14.90 -16.23 -16.00
C PHE A 9 14.94 -16.92 -14.64
N GLY A 10 15.89 -17.85 -14.50
CA GLY A 10 16.43 -18.20 -13.20
C GLY A 10 17.43 -17.13 -12.82
N PHE A 11 17.04 -16.21 -11.92
CA PHE A 11 17.99 -15.28 -11.33
C PHE A 11 18.85 -16.06 -10.33
N MET A 12 20.07 -16.38 -10.76
CA MET A 12 21.13 -16.87 -9.88
C MET A 12 21.64 -15.68 -9.07
N CYS A 13 21.42 -15.69 -7.76
CA CYS A 13 21.89 -14.62 -6.88
C CYS A 13 23.41 -14.76 -6.71
N VAL A 14 24.17 -13.82 -7.28
CA VAL A 14 25.60 -13.66 -7.02
C VAL A 14 25.74 -12.72 -5.83
N VAL A 15 26.59 -13.08 -4.87
CA VAL A 15 26.89 -12.30 -3.66
C VAL A 15 27.31 -10.88 -4.05
N GLY A 16 26.48 -9.88 -3.73
CA GLY A 16 26.79 -8.46 -3.90
C GLY A 16 25.85 -7.63 -4.79
N ASP A 17 24.85 -8.24 -5.45
CA ASP A 17 23.95 -7.49 -6.33
C ASP A 17 22.79 -6.84 -5.55
N VAL A 18 22.80 -5.50 -5.45
CA VAL A 18 21.67 -4.75 -4.91
C VAL A 18 20.61 -4.72 -6.00
N SER A 19 19.57 -5.55 -5.88
CA SER A 19 18.42 -5.50 -6.79
C SER A 19 17.97 -4.06 -7.00
N PRO A 20 17.79 -3.61 -8.26
CA PRO A 20 17.51 -2.21 -8.55
C PRO A 20 16.20 -1.79 -7.89
N ARG A 21 16.19 -0.57 -7.34
CA ARG A 21 14.96 0.01 -6.79
C ARG A 21 14.03 0.39 -7.94
N VAL A 22 12.80 -0.13 -7.91
CA VAL A 22 11.76 0.20 -8.88
C VAL A 22 10.70 1.05 -8.18
N PHE A 23 10.34 2.17 -8.80
CA PHE A 23 9.28 3.06 -8.31
C PHE A 23 8.04 2.89 -9.18
N VAL A 24 6.93 2.50 -8.57
CA VAL A 24 5.66 2.27 -9.26
C VAL A 24 4.55 3.07 -8.58
N GLY A 25 3.93 3.98 -9.32
CA GLY A 25 2.79 4.77 -8.88
C GLY A 25 1.64 4.63 -9.86
N HIS A 26 0.46 4.26 -9.37
CA HIS A 26 -0.76 4.29 -10.18
C HIS A 26 -1.43 5.66 -10.02
N SER A 27 -1.73 6.33 -11.13
CA SER A 27 -2.26 7.70 -11.10
C SER A 27 -3.62 7.83 -11.79
N ILE A 28 -4.52 8.57 -11.15
CA ILE A 28 -5.83 8.98 -11.67
C ILE A 28 -5.79 10.50 -11.90
N TYR A 29 -6.16 10.93 -13.10
CA TYR A 29 -6.10 12.32 -13.54
C TYR A 29 -7.50 12.84 -13.84
N LYS A 30 -7.93 13.93 -13.17
CA LYS A 30 -9.25 14.56 -13.36
C LYS A 30 -9.12 16.06 -13.52
N GLY A 31 -10.20 16.73 -13.93
CA GLY A 31 -10.16 18.15 -14.30
C GLY A 31 -9.61 19.10 -13.24
N LYS A 32 -9.75 18.79 -11.94
CA LYS A 32 -9.33 19.67 -10.84
C LYS A 32 -8.20 19.11 -9.97
N ALA A 33 -7.88 17.83 -10.10
CA ALA A 33 -6.89 17.17 -9.24
C ALA A 33 -6.36 15.88 -9.87
N ALA A 34 -5.17 15.49 -9.41
CA ALA A 34 -4.58 14.18 -9.65
C ALA A 34 -4.41 13.44 -8.32
N LEU A 35 -4.53 12.12 -8.37
CA LEU A 35 -4.23 11.21 -7.27
C LEU A 35 -3.20 10.20 -7.75
N THR A 36 -2.09 10.05 -7.03
CA THR A 36 -1.12 8.96 -7.22
C THR A 36 -1.08 8.07 -5.99
N VAL A 37 -1.11 6.75 -6.19
CA VAL A 37 -1.01 5.73 -5.16
C VAL A 37 0.28 4.94 -5.33
N GLU A 38 1.12 4.93 -4.30
CA GLU A 38 2.42 4.24 -4.32
C GLU A 38 2.55 3.27 -3.14
N PRO A 39 2.98 2.02 -3.35
CA PRO A 39 3.28 1.11 -2.26
C PRO A 39 4.62 1.44 -1.59
N ARG A 40 4.65 1.29 -0.26
CA ARG A 40 5.84 1.41 0.57
C ARG A 40 6.08 0.07 1.27
N ALA A 41 7.24 -0.51 1.01
CA ALA A 41 7.60 -1.84 1.50
C ALA A 41 7.66 -1.89 3.04
N PRO A 42 7.40 -3.05 3.65
CA PRO A 42 7.65 -3.26 5.08
C PRO A 42 9.14 -3.18 5.43
N GLU A 43 9.42 -3.00 6.71
CA GLU A 43 10.77 -3.00 7.26
C GLU A 43 11.00 -4.28 8.08
N PHE A 44 12.17 -4.91 7.89
CA PHE A 44 12.59 -6.10 8.63
C PHE A 44 13.82 -5.80 9.46
N ALA A 45 13.86 -6.34 10.68
CA ALA A 45 15.04 -6.30 11.55
C ALA A 45 15.73 -7.66 11.56
N ALA A 46 17.07 -7.66 11.45
CA ALA A 46 17.88 -8.85 11.62
C ALA A 46 17.95 -9.24 13.11
N LEU A 47 17.88 -10.53 13.39
CA LEU A 47 18.04 -11.12 14.71
C LEU A 47 19.45 -11.70 14.86
N ALA A 48 19.91 -11.87 16.11
CA ALA A 48 21.20 -12.49 16.40
C ALA A 48 21.32 -13.93 15.87
N SER A 49 20.20 -14.64 15.68
CA SER A 49 20.15 -15.97 15.08
C SER A 49 20.37 -15.98 13.56
N GLY A 50 20.51 -14.81 12.92
CA GLY A 50 20.56 -14.68 11.46
C GLY A 50 19.18 -14.67 10.78
N ALA A 51 18.09 -14.86 11.53
CA ALA A 51 16.73 -14.73 11.02
C ALA A 51 16.29 -13.25 10.92
N PHE A 52 15.22 -12.99 10.16
CA PHE A 52 14.60 -11.67 10.07
C PHE A 52 13.23 -11.67 10.73
N LYS A 53 12.91 -10.58 11.43
CA LYS A 53 11.59 -10.32 11.99
C LYS A 53 10.98 -9.07 11.36
N LEU A 54 9.69 -9.11 11.03
CA LEU A 54 8.96 -7.92 10.61
C LEU A 54 9.00 -6.88 11.74
N ALA A 55 9.59 -5.72 11.46
CA ALA A 55 9.72 -4.62 12.42
C ALA A 55 8.61 -3.58 12.23
N LYS A 56 8.20 -3.36 10.98
CA LYS A 56 7.14 -2.42 10.61
C LYS A 56 6.42 -2.88 9.35
N GLU A 57 5.11 -2.82 9.36
CA GLU A 57 4.29 -3.09 8.18
C GLU A 57 4.54 -2.05 7.08
N GLY A 58 4.34 -2.49 5.84
CA GLY A 58 4.25 -1.58 4.70
C GLY A 58 2.94 -0.78 4.72
N PHE A 59 2.84 0.20 3.83
CA PHE A 59 1.66 1.05 3.70
C PHE A 59 1.51 1.55 2.26
N LEU A 60 0.35 2.13 1.91
CA LEU A 60 0.19 2.86 0.64
C LEU A 60 0.29 4.37 0.90
N LEU A 61 1.04 5.08 0.06
CA LEU A 61 1.12 6.53 0.09
C LEU A 61 0.21 7.10 -1.00
N LEU A 62 -0.82 7.84 -0.59
CA LEU A 62 -1.66 8.65 -1.47
C LEU A 62 -1.05 10.04 -1.60
N GLN A 63 -0.96 10.54 -2.83
CA GLN A 63 -0.51 11.89 -3.14
C GLN A 63 -1.57 12.59 -3.99
N PHE A 64 -2.14 13.67 -3.46
CA PHE A 64 -3.15 14.50 -4.11
C PHE A 64 -2.50 15.79 -4.58
N ALA A 65 -2.64 16.13 -5.87
CA ALA A 65 -2.15 17.40 -6.41
C ALA A 65 -3.29 18.19 -7.08
N PRO A 66 -3.41 19.50 -6.82
CA PRO A 66 -4.39 20.34 -7.50
C PRO A 66 -4.00 20.55 -8.98
N ALA A 67 -4.99 20.77 -9.85
CA ALA A 67 -4.73 21.16 -11.22
C ALA A 67 -4.12 22.58 -11.28
N ALA A 68 -3.05 22.73 -12.06
CA ALA A 68 -2.43 24.01 -12.37
C ALA A 68 -2.97 24.60 -13.67
N SER A 69 -3.28 23.72 -14.63
CA SER A 69 -3.87 24.04 -15.93
C SER A 69 -4.54 22.78 -16.50
N PRO A 70 -5.26 22.85 -17.65
CA PRO A 70 -5.85 21.66 -18.24
C PRO A 70 -4.81 20.54 -18.45
N ARG A 71 -5.00 19.41 -17.75
CA ARG A 71 -4.11 18.23 -17.76
C ARG A 71 -2.71 18.46 -17.20
N GLN A 72 -2.47 19.54 -16.44
CA GLN A 72 -1.25 19.75 -15.67
C GLN A 72 -1.58 19.93 -14.20
N TYR A 73 -0.73 19.39 -13.32
CA TYR A 73 -0.97 19.35 -11.87
C TYR A 73 0.24 19.86 -11.11
N ASP A 74 -0.01 20.66 -10.08
CA ASP A 74 1.05 21.25 -9.26
C ASP A 74 1.45 20.29 -8.13
N TRP A 75 2.45 19.46 -8.40
CA TRP A 75 2.99 18.51 -7.44
C TRP A 75 3.81 19.16 -6.32
N ASN A 76 4.18 20.44 -6.43
CA ASN A 76 4.82 21.17 -5.33
C ASN A 76 3.81 21.53 -4.24
N ARG A 77 2.52 21.63 -4.60
CA ARG A 77 1.40 21.86 -3.67
C ARG A 77 0.66 20.57 -3.31
N LYS A 78 1.31 19.42 -3.46
CA LYS A 78 0.66 18.14 -3.15
C LYS A 78 0.40 17.97 -1.66
N GLN A 79 -0.73 17.35 -1.34
CA GLN A 79 -1.03 16.85 -0.01
C GLN A 79 -0.92 15.33 0.01
N VAL A 80 -0.44 14.76 1.11
CA VAL A 80 -0.18 13.32 1.22
C VAL A 80 -0.94 12.68 2.39
N PHE A 81 -1.38 11.44 2.21
CA PHE A 81 -2.05 10.63 3.21
C PHE A 81 -1.56 9.18 3.11
N SER A 82 -1.14 8.57 4.22
CA SER A 82 -0.73 7.17 4.24
C SER A 82 -1.92 6.29 4.62
N LEU A 83 -2.12 5.17 3.93
CA LEU A 83 -3.08 4.13 4.31
C LEU A 83 -2.33 2.94 4.92
N SER A 84 -2.61 2.67 6.19
CA SER A 84 -2.21 1.43 6.87
C SER A 84 -2.93 0.21 6.29
N VAL A 85 -2.43 -0.99 6.61
CA VAL A 85 -3.06 -2.26 6.21
C VAL A 85 -4.54 -2.32 6.59
N THR A 86 -4.90 -1.85 7.78
CA THR A 86 -6.29 -1.83 8.26
C THR A 86 -7.16 -0.85 7.49
N GLU A 87 -6.65 0.34 7.16
CA GLU A 87 -7.39 1.34 6.37
C GLU A 87 -7.58 0.88 4.93
N ILE A 88 -6.60 0.18 4.36
CA ILE A 88 -6.73 -0.52 3.07
C ILE A 88 -7.86 -1.56 3.16
N GLY A 89 -7.93 -2.30 4.27
CA GLY A 89 -9.03 -3.22 4.58
C GLY A 89 -10.42 -2.59 4.44
N ASN A 90 -10.62 -1.40 5.03
CA ASN A 90 -11.88 -0.66 4.90
C ASN A 90 -12.21 -0.29 3.45
N LEU A 91 -11.21 0.11 2.65
CA LEU A 91 -11.42 0.47 1.24
C LEU A 91 -11.77 -0.74 0.38
N VAL A 92 -11.11 -1.88 0.59
CA VAL A 92 -11.41 -3.09 -0.21
C VAL A 92 -12.78 -3.69 0.13
N SER A 93 -13.29 -3.47 1.35
CA SER A 93 -14.63 -3.92 1.77
C SER A 93 -15.74 -2.91 1.49
N LEU A 94 -15.42 -1.73 0.96
CA LEU A 94 -16.39 -0.65 0.77
C LEU A 94 -17.42 -1.04 -0.32
N ASN A 95 -18.72 -1.00 0.02
CA ASN A 95 -19.76 -1.19 -1.00
C ASN A 95 -20.04 0.11 -1.77
N THR A 96 -20.85 -0.01 -2.82
CA THR A 96 -21.18 1.09 -3.74
C THR A 96 -21.90 2.29 -3.11
N ARG A 97 -22.47 2.12 -1.90
CA ARG A 97 -23.17 3.18 -1.16
C ARG A 97 -22.51 3.53 0.16
N ASP A 98 -21.47 2.80 0.53
CA ASP A 98 -20.83 2.99 1.82
C ASP A 98 -19.82 4.13 1.74
N SER A 99 -19.60 4.75 2.89
CA SER A 99 -18.58 5.78 3.07
C SER A 99 -17.64 5.38 4.20
N CYS A 100 -16.43 5.92 4.16
CA CYS A 100 -15.49 5.81 5.26
C CYS A 100 -14.69 7.11 5.42
N GLU A 101 -14.16 7.31 6.64
CA GLU A 101 -13.37 8.48 7.00
C GLU A 101 -12.18 8.06 7.86
N PHE A 102 -11.01 8.63 7.56
CA PHE A 102 -9.77 8.37 8.27
C PHE A 102 -9.17 9.66 8.81
N PHE A 103 -8.68 9.62 10.06
CA PHE A 103 -8.13 10.77 10.75
C PHE A 103 -6.67 10.53 11.13
N HIS A 104 -5.77 11.35 10.58
CA HIS A 104 -4.35 11.28 10.89
C HIS A 104 -3.89 12.58 11.56
N ASP A 105 -3.16 12.42 12.66
CA ASP A 105 -2.34 13.47 13.25
C ASP A 105 -0.87 13.02 13.14
N PRO A 106 -0.07 13.62 12.22
CA PRO A 106 1.32 13.25 12.04
C PRO A 106 2.20 13.42 13.30
N ASN A 107 1.76 14.23 14.26
CA ASN A 107 2.48 14.53 15.49
C ASN A 107 1.86 13.86 16.72
N LYS A 108 0.96 12.89 16.54
CA LYS A 108 0.37 12.15 17.66
C LYS A 108 1.45 11.56 18.57
N GLY A 109 1.35 11.82 19.87
CA GLY A 109 2.35 11.42 20.88
C GLY A 109 3.61 12.29 20.90
N ARG A 110 3.62 13.45 20.25
CA ARG A 110 4.74 14.41 20.21
C ARG A 110 4.29 15.79 20.68
N SER A 111 5.23 16.72 20.86
CA SER A 111 4.98 18.09 21.37
C SER A 111 3.99 18.92 20.54
N ASP A 112 3.83 18.61 19.25
CA ASP A 112 2.96 19.33 18.32
C ASP A 112 1.68 18.56 17.96
N GLU A 113 1.28 17.61 18.79
CA GLU A 113 0.00 16.91 18.68
C GLU A 113 -1.17 17.91 18.63
N GLY A 114 -2.17 17.62 17.79
CA GLY A 114 -3.37 18.42 17.57
C GLY A 114 -3.17 19.67 16.71
N LYS A 115 -1.93 19.96 16.28
CA LYS A 115 -1.62 21.13 15.45
C LYS A 115 -1.72 20.85 13.95
N VAL A 116 -1.55 19.59 13.54
CA VAL A 116 -1.73 19.14 12.16
C VAL A 116 -2.75 18.03 12.13
N ARG A 117 -3.79 18.17 11.30
CA ARG A 117 -4.86 17.20 11.14
C ARG A 117 -5.11 16.93 9.67
N LYS A 118 -5.15 15.66 9.31
CA LYS A 118 -5.50 15.19 7.98
C LYS A 118 -6.74 14.32 8.06
N VAL A 119 -7.68 14.57 7.16
CA VAL A 119 -8.92 13.82 7.06
C VAL A 119 -9.07 13.34 5.64
N LEU A 120 -9.11 12.03 5.45
CA LEU A 120 -9.44 11.43 4.16
C LEU A 120 -10.86 10.88 4.23
N ARG A 121 -11.73 11.39 3.37
CA ARG A 121 -13.09 10.89 3.18
C ARG A 121 -13.21 10.18 1.85
N VAL A 122 -13.86 9.02 1.87
CA VAL A 122 -14.24 8.27 0.67
C VAL A 122 -15.74 8.04 0.74
N GLU A 123 -16.46 8.63 -0.20
CA GLU A 123 -17.93 8.68 -0.20
C GLU A 123 -18.45 8.40 -1.62
N PRO A 124 -19.66 7.82 -1.77
CA PRO A 124 -20.23 7.52 -3.08
C PRO A 124 -20.56 8.81 -3.85
N LEU A 125 -20.42 8.78 -5.18
CA LEU A 125 -20.90 9.86 -6.04
C LEU A 125 -22.44 9.89 -6.05
N PRO A 126 -23.07 11.08 -6.16
CA PRO A 126 -24.54 11.19 -6.15
C PRO A 126 -25.26 10.39 -7.25
N ASP A 127 -24.60 10.19 -8.40
CA ASP A 127 -25.11 9.42 -9.53
C ASP A 127 -24.81 7.91 -9.44
N GLY A 128 -24.12 7.46 -8.38
CA GLY A 128 -23.72 6.08 -8.18
C GLY A 128 -22.64 5.57 -9.15
N SER A 129 -22.01 6.46 -9.92
CA SER A 129 -21.01 6.09 -10.94
C SER A 129 -19.63 5.75 -10.38
N GLY A 130 -19.44 5.88 -9.07
CA GLY A 130 -18.18 5.62 -8.37
C GLY A 130 -18.17 6.27 -6.99
N HIS A 131 -16.98 6.67 -6.56
CA HIS A 131 -16.73 7.34 -5.28
C HIS A 131 -16.00 8.65 -5.53
N PHE A 132 -15.89 9.48 -4.50
CA PHE A 132 -14.92 10.55 -4.48
C PHE A 132 -14.00 10.40 -3.29
N PHE A 133 -12.76 10.84 -3.48
CA PHE A 133 -11.76 10.93 -2.44
C PHE A 133 -11.56 12.41 -2.13
N ASN A 134 -11.71 12.78 -0.87
CA ASN A 134 -11.46 14.14 -0.40
C ASN A 134 -10.44 14.13 0.73
N LEU A 135 -9.29 14.76 0.49
CA LEU A 135 -8.26 14.95 1.51
C LEU A 135 -8.30 16.39 2.01
N SER A 136 -8.69 16.57 3.27
CA SER A 136 -8.62 17.85 3.97
C SER A 136 -7.41 17.88 4.91
N VAL A 137 -6.60 18.93 4.83
CA VAL A 137 -5.39 19.13 5.64
C VAL A 137 -5.46 20.48 6.33
N GLN A 138 -5.49 20.42 7.66
CA GLN A 138 -5.38 21.58 8.53
C GLN A 138 -4.02 21.57 9.22
N ASN A 139 -3.26 22.65 9.08
CA ASN A 139 -2.00 22.85 9.78
C ASN A 139 -1.99 24.24 10.43
N LYS A 140 -2.21 24.27 11.75
CA LYS A 140 -2.28 25.50 12.54
C LYS A 140 -0.93 26.23 12.63
N LEU A 141 0.18 25.52 12.49
CA LEU A 141 1.53 26.12 12.53
C LEU A 141 1.82 26.97 11.30
N LEU A 142 1.25 26.58 10.15
CA LEU A 142 1.43 27.26 8.87
C LEU A 142 0.19 28.08 8.45
N ASN A 143 -0.83 28.16 9.31
CA ASN A 143 -2.13 28.73 9.00
C ASN A 143 -2.72 28.20 7.67
N MET A 144 -2.60 26.89 7.46
CA MET A 144 -3.01 26.21 6.23
C MET A 144 -4.29 25.43 6.48
N ASP A 145 -5.28 25.62 5.61
CA ASP A 145 -6.50 24.83 5.52
C ASP A 145 -6.79 24.55 4.04
N GLU A 146 -6.41 23.37 3.57
CA GLU A 146 -6.54 22.96 2.17
C GLU A 146 -7.40 21.69 2.06
N SER A 147 -8.22 21.61 1.02
CA SER A 147 -8.96 20.39 0.69
C SER A 147 -8.84 20.08 -0.80
N ILE A 148 -8.46 18.85 -1.14
CA ILE A 148 -8.34 18.38 -2.51
C ILE A 148 -9.33 17.24 -2.73
N TYR A 149 -10.22 17.44 -3.70
CA TYR A 149 -11.27 16.51 -4.10
C TYR A 149 -10.96 15.90 -5.47
N ILE A 150 -11.16 14.59 -5.60
CA ILE A 150 -11.07 13.89 -6.88
C ILE A 150 -12.17 12.82 -7.00
N PRO A 151 -12.98 12.86 -8.08
CA PRO A 151 -13.92 11.78 -8.36
C PRO A 151 -13.16 10.56 -8.91
N VAL A 152 -13.56 9.37 -8.50
CA VAL A 152 -13.01 8.07 -8.90
C VAL A 152 -14.16 7.23 -9.42
N THR A 153 -14.15 6.94 -10.72
CA THR A 153 -15.19 6.12 -11.35
C THR A 153 -15.18 4.70 -10.79
N LYS A 154 -16.29 3.97 -10.95
CA LYS A 154 -16.38 2.56 -10.58
C LYS A 154 -15.27 1.70 -11.19
N ALA A 155 -14.89 1.97 -12.44
CA ALA A 155 -13.82 1.26 -13.12
C ALA A 155 -12.44 1.54 -12.48
N GLU A 156 -12.13 2.81 -12.23
CA GLU A 156 -10.89 3.20 -11.53
C GLU A 156 -10.86 2.62 -10.11
N TYR A 157 -11.98 2.65 -9.38
CA TYR A 157 -12.07 2.07 -8.05
C TYR A 157 -11.84 0.55 -8.06
N THR A 158 -12.36 -0.15 -9.06
CA THR A 158 -12.14 -1.59 -9.23
C THR A 158 -10.65 -1.91 -9.44
N VAL A 159 -9.92 -1.09 -10.19
CA VAL A 159 -8.46 -1.22 -10.35
C VAL A 159 -7.75 -1.01 -9.01
N LEU A 160 -8.15 0.00 -8.23
CA LEU A 160 -7.59 0.23 -6.89
C LEU A 160 -7.83 -0.96 -5.97
N VAL A 161 -9.07 -1.47 -5.89
CA VAL A 161 -9.41 -2.63 -5.06
C VAL A 161 -8.60 -3.88 -5.47
N SER A 162 -8.43 -4.11 -6.78
CA SER A 162 -7.60 -5.21 -7.27
C SER A 162 -6.13 -5.07 -6.85
N ALA A 163 -5.55 -3.88 -7.03
CA ALA A 163 -4.17 -3.60 -6.62
C ALA A 163 -3.98 -3.70 -5.11
N PHE A 164 -4.96 -3.25 -4.32
CA PHE A 164 -4.93 -3.27 -2.87
C PHE A 164 -4.99 -4.70 -2.33
N ASN A 165 -5.90 -5.54 -2.85
CA ASN A 165 -5.95 -6.96 -2.51
C ASN A 165 -4.63 -7.68 -2.85
N TYR A 166 -4.03 -7.36 -4.00
CA TYR A 166 -2.76 -7.96 -4.40
C TYR A 166 -1.60 -7.56 -3.48
N ILE A 167 -1.51 -6.29 -3.07
CA ILE A 167 -0.36 -5.79 -2.31
C ILE A 167 -0.45 -6.10 -0.81
N LEU A 168 -1.64 -6.36 -0.25
CA LEU A 168 -1.84 -6.60 1.19
C LEU A 168 -0.88 -7.66 1.78
N PRO A 169 -0.72 -8.87 1.21
CA PRO A 169 0.24 -9.86 1.71
C PRO A 169 1.71 -9.39 1.65
N TYR A 170 2.04 -8.48 0.74
CA TYR A 170 3.38 -7.90 0.65
C TYR A 170 3.63 -6.90 1.78
N LEU A 171 2.65 -6.03 2.07
CA LEU A 171 2.74 -5.06 3.16
C LEU A 171 2.85 -5.75 4.54
N LEU A 172 2.21 -6.91 4.69
CA LEU A 172 2.30 -7.77 5.88
C LEU A 172 3.59 -8.61 5.96
N GLY A 173 4.45 -8.57 4.93
CA GLY A 173 5.67 -9.38 4.87
C GLY A 173 5.45 -10.87 4.58
N TRP A 174 4.21 -11.32 4.34
CA TRP A 174 3.89 -12.75 4.11
C TRP A 174 4.51 -13.28 2.82
N HIS A 175 4.74 -12.43 1.82
CA HIS A 175 5.47 -12.79 0.61
C HIS A 175 6.89 -13.31 0.91
N ALA A 176 7.60 -12.76 1.91
CA ALA A 176 8.94 -13.19 2.29
C ALA A 176 8.90 -14.62 2.88
N PHE A 177 7.91 -14.89 3.74
CA PHE A 177 7.65 -16.23 4.24
C PHE A 177 7.30 -17.20 3.09
N ALA A 178 6.33 -16.86 2.25
CA ALA A 178 5.88 -17.72 1.15
C ALA A 178 7.02 -18.09 0.18
N ASN A 179 7.91 -17.13 -0.13
CA ASN A 179 9.08 -17.37 -0.96
C ASN A 179 10.12 -18.29 -0.29
N SER A 180 10.23 -18.26 1.04
CA SER A 180 11.16 -19.12 1.79
C SER A 180 10.75 -20.60 1.81
N ILE A 181 9.46 -20.91 1.67
CA ILE A 181 8.96 -22.30 1.64
C ILE A 181 9.63 -23.09 0.50
N ARG A 182 9.71 -22.49 -0.69
CA ARG A 182 10.30 -23.14 -1.88
C ARG A 182 11.81 -23.41 -1.75
N LEU A 183 12.52 -22.54 -1.03
CA LEU A 183 13.96 -22.71 -0.76
C LEU A 183 14.20 -23.85 0.24
N ASN A 184 13.32 -24.01 1.22
CA ASN A 184 13.44 -25.09 2.20
C ASN A 184 13.09 -26.47 1.61
N ASP A 185 12.17 -26.56 0.65
CA ASP A 185 11.79 -27.82 0.01
C ASP A 185 12.90 -28.39 -0.89
N THR A 186 13.66 -27.54 -1.58
CA THR A 186 14.82 -27.97 -2.39
C THR A 186 15.98 -28.50 -1.55
N SER A 187 16.04 -28.15 -0.26
CA SER A 187 16.98 -28.73 0.71
C SER A 187 16.50 -30.04 1.34
N ARG A 188 15.21 -30.38 1.18
CA ARG A 188 14.56 -31.57 1.75
C ARG A 188 14.47 -32.72 0.74
N THR A 189 15.58 -33.07 0.10
CA THR A 189 15.72 -34.43 -0.44
C THR A 189 16.02 -35.38 0.73
N ASN A 190 15.03 -36.20 1.06
CA ASN A 190 15.02 -37.23 2.09
C ASN A 190 14.90 -36.72 3.53
N ASN A 191 13.67 -36.59 4.02
CA ASN A 191 13.22 -37.29 5.22
C ASN A 191 11.71 -37.13 5.42
N ALA A 192 11.07 -38.30 5.57
CA ALA A 192 9.75 -38.62 6.13
C ALA A 192 8.67 -37.51 6.20
N THR A 193 7.50 -37.86 5.66
CA THR A 193 6.16 -37.34 5.94
C THR A 193 6.04 -36.40 7.16
N PRO A 194 5.58 -35.15 6.98
CA PRO A 194 5.27 -34.31 8.12
C PRO A 194 4.01 -34.87 8.80
N ARG A 195 4.15 -35.30 10.05
CA ARG A 195 3.00 -35.56 10.93
C ARG A 195 2.24 -34.25 11.11
N TYR A 196 1.02 -34.18 10.57
CA TYR A 196 -0.06 -33.39 11.18
C TYR A 196 -0.03 -33.69 12.69
N GLY A 197 0.06 -32.78 13.64
CA GLY A 197 -0.31 -31.37 13.67
C GLY A 197 -1.23 -31.15 14.88
N GLU A 198 -0.79 -31.51 16.09
CA GLU A 198 -1.57 -31.33 17.35
C GLU A 198 -0.74 -30.70 18.50
N ASP A 199 0.52 -30.32 18.27
CA ASP A 199 1.43 -29.94 19.36
C ASP A 199 1.61 -28.41 19.54
N TYR A 200 0.99 -27.58 18.69
CA TYR A 200 1.16 -26.11 18.76
C TYR A 200 0.18 -25.40 19.70
N GLU A 201 -0.89 -26.07 20.12
CA GLU A 201 -1.93 -25.51 21.01
C GLU A 201 -1.69 -25.82 22.49
N TRP A 202 -0.84 -26.81 22.80
CA TRP A 202 -0.62 -27.29 24.16
C TRP A 202 0.84 -27.16 24.59
N ASN A 203 1.24 -25.95 24.97
CA ASN A 203 2.40 -25.70 25.82
C ASN A 203 1.94 -24.93 27.07
N ARG A 204 1.58 -25.68 28.13
CA ARG A 204 1.44 -25.16 29.49
C ARG A 204 2.74 -25.36 30.26
#